data_AF-A0A6N2TJU0-F1
#
_entry.id   AF-A0A6N2TJU0-F1
#
_cell.length_a   1.000
_cell.length_b   1.000
_cell.length_c   1.000
_cell.angle_alpha   90.00
_cell.angle_beta   90.00
_cell.angle_gamma   90.00
#
_symmetry.space_group_name_H-M   'P 1'
#
loop_
_entity.id
_entity.type
_entity.pdbx_description
1 polymer ?
#
loop_
_entity_poly.entity_id
_entity_poly.type
_entity_poly.pdbx_seq_one_letter_code
_entity_poly.pdbx_strand_id
1 'polypeptide(L)'
;MKKELNDAIIHEEQGIKMYEEFALKFNEPVFTEILNVKKTGSEFLKSANLQNGKNNDFLKEVNFKNFSNINDKNDAVFKALSYEIESENLYAELASNENNEALKDLYFRIWATSTNEYKKALQNLLNLETFKDGEQNFKEDKHINKDTNAFNYAKEFSEALEKLKNGKMTANEALNLLQNPNISFIGGALIGALGGVLLNQLLDKNNNSHEE
;
A
#
# COMPACT_ATOMS: atom_id res chain seq x y z
N MET A 1 3.34 -10.27 -20.48
CA MET A 1 4.15 -9.10 -20.90
C MET A 1 3.35 -7.85 -21.27
N LYS A 2 2.39 -7.84 -22.22
CA LYS A 2 1.77 -6.55 -22.68
C LYS A 2 0.86 -5.86 -21.67
N LYS A 3 0.23 -6.63 -20.76
CA LYS A 3 -0.73 -6.17 -19.78
C LYS A 3 -0.05 -5.69 -18.49
N GLU A 4 0.95 -6.43 -18.03
CA GLU A 4 1.74 -6.19 -16.81
C GLU A 4 2.35 -4.77 -16.71
N LEU A 5 3.02 -4.27 -17.75
CA LEU A 5 3.59 -2.91 -17.73
C LEU A 5 2.48 -1.84 -17.73
N ASN A 6 1.38 -2.06 -18.44
CA ASN A 6 0.24 -1.15 -18.39
C ASN A 6 -0.37 -1.16 -16.98
N ASP A 7 -0.51 -2.34 -16.36
CA ASP A 7 -1.03 -2.49 -15.00
C ASP A 7 -0.13 -1.73 -13.99
N ALA A 8 1.21 -1.82 -14.13
CA ALA A 8 2.15 -1.05 -13.32
C ALA A 8 1.98 0.47 -13.50
N ILE A 9 1.84 0.94 -14.74
CA ILE A 9 1.65 2.37 -15.04
C ILE A 9 0.31 2.85 -14.47
N ILE A 10 -0.78 2.09 -14.67
CA ILE A 10 -2.10 2.42 -14.13
C ILE A 10 -2.03 2.50 -12.60
N HIS A 11 -1.34 1.53 -11.98
CA HIS A 11 -1.17 1.51 -10.55
C HIS A 11 -0.46 2.77 -10.07
N GLU A 12 0.72 3.13 -10.58
CA GLU A 12 1.39 4.36 -10.14
C GLU A 12 0.60 5.63 -10.41
N GLU A 13 -0.08 5.74 -11.54
CA GLU A 13 -0.92 6.92 -11.82
C GLU A 13 -2.08 7.03 -10.83
N GLN A 14 -2.64 5.90 -10.36
CA GLN A 14 -3.63 5.89 -9.29
C GLN A 14 -3.03 6.36 -7.96
N GLY A 15 -1.79 5.97 -7.66
CA GLY A 15 -1.06 6.40 -6.48
C GLY A 15 -0.74 7.89 -6.52
N ILE A 16 -0.24 8.40 -7.65
CA ILE A 16 0.03 9.81 -7.88
C ILE A 16 -1.22 10.65 -7.58
N LYS A 17 -2.39 10.27 -8.12
CA LYS A 17 -3.64 10.97 -7.85
C LYS A 17 -4.02 10.96 -6.37
N MET A 18 -3.88 9.81 -5.71
CA MET A 18 -4.14 9.69 -4.28
C MET A 18 -3.24 10.63 -3.46
N TYR A 19 -1.92 10.62 -3.70
CA TYR A 19 -1.00 11.48 -2.97
C TYR A 19 -1.12 12.96 -3.35
N GLU A 20 -1.53 13.30 -4.58
CA GLU A 20 -1.89 14.67 -4.95
C GLU A 20 -3.08 15.19 -4.14
N GLU A 21 -4.15 14.41 -4.05
CA GLU A 21 -5.33 14.75 -3.26
C GLU A 21 -4.96 14.89 -1.77
N PHE A 22 -4.18 13.96 -1.22
CA PHE A 22 -3.79 14.00 0.20
C PHE A 22 -2.81 15.13 0.52
N ALA A 23 -1.81 15.36 -0.32
CA ALA A 23 -0.87 16.47 -0.15
C ALA A 23 -1.60 17.81 -0.15
N LEU A 24 -2.54 18.00 -1.10
CA LEU A 24 -3.32 19.23 -1.19
C LEU A 24 -4.27 19.40 0.00
N LYS A 25 -4.92 18.32 0.45
CA LYS A 25 -5.95 18.39 1.49
C LYS A 25 -5.40 18.49 2.91
N PHE A 26 -4.35 17.74 3.22
CA PHE A 26 -3.83 17.62 4.59
C PHE A 26 -2.56 18.42 4.83
N ASN A 27 -1.88 18.88 3.77
CA ASN A 27 -0.65 19.67 3.85
C ASN A 27 0.45 18.99 4.71
N GLU A 28 0.53 17.66 4.63
CA GLU A 28 1.53 16.86 5.32
C GLU A 28 2.76 16.62 4.42
N PRO A 29 3.99 16.95 4.85
CA PRO A 29 5.19 16.86 4.01
C PRO A 29 5.42 15.48 3.38
N VAL A 30 5.22 14.42 4.17
CA VAL A 30 5.41 13.03 3.73
C VAL A 30 4.57 12.69 2.49
N PHE A 31 3.33 13.19 2.38
CA PHE A 31 2.53 12.95 1.17
C PHE A 31 3.12 13.61 -0.07
N THR A 32 3.67 14.82 0.08
CA THR A 32 4.32 15.55 -1.03
C THR A 32 5.64 14.87 -1.44
N GLU A 33 6.41 14.41 -0.47
CA GLU A 33 7.68 13.70 -0.72
C GLU A 33 7.43 12.39 -1.48
N ILE A 34 6.50 11.56 -0.99
CA ILE A 34 6.13 10.31 -1.66
C ILE A 34 5.58 10.58 -3.07
N LEU A 35 4.73 11.59 -3.23
CA LEU A 35 4.19 12.01 -4.52
C LEU A 35 5.30 12.28 -5.55
N ASN A 36 6.32 13.05 -5.16
CA ASN A 36 7.41 13.41 -6.07
C ASN A 36 8.22 12.19 -6.53
N VAL A 37 8.47 11.25 -5.62
CA VAL A 37 9.20 10.03 -5.97
C VAL A 37 8.32 9.11 -6.85
N LYS A 38 7.01 9.00 -6.58
CA LYS A 38 6.08 8.25 -7.44
C LYS A 38 5.94 8.82 -8.84
N LYS A 39 5.91 10.15 -9.00
CA LYS A 39 5.93 10.81 -10.32
C LYS A 39 7.14 10.37 -11.13
N THR A 40 8.32 10.37 -10.51
CA THR A 40 9.57 9.90 -11.12
C THR A 40 9.49 8.42 -11.52
N GLY A 41 8.97 7.55 -10.64
CA GLY A 41 8.76 6.13 -10.93
C GLY A 41 7.82 5.91 -12.12
N SER A 42 6.70 6.62 -12.17
CA SER A 42 5.75 6.55 -13.29
C SER A 42 6.38 7.03 -14.60
N GLU A 43 7.19 8.09 -14.60
CA GLU A 43 7.91 8.54 -15.78
C GLU A 43 8.85 7.48 -16.34
N PHE A 44 9.56 6.74 -15.48
CA PHE A 44 10.38 5.61 -15.92
C PHE A 44 9.55 4.48 -16.53
N LEU A 45 8.42 4.11 -15.92
CA LEU A 45 7.53 3.07 -16.47
C LEU A 45 6.94 3.49 -17.82
N LYS A 46 6.44 4.73 -17.94
CA LYS A 46 5.92 5.29 -19.18
C LYS A 46 6.99 5.35 -20.26
N SER A 47 8.23 5.67 -19.90
CA SER A 47 9.38 5.69 -20.82
C SER A 47 9.74 4.28 -21.29
N ALA A 48 9.76 3.29 -20.39
CA ALA A 48 9.97 1.88 -20.75
C ALA A 48 8.88 1.38 -21.72
N ASN A 49 7.64 1.82 -21.54
CA ASN A 49 6.54 1.46 -22.43
C ASN A 49 6.71 2.06 -23.84
N LEU A 50 7.18 3.32 -23.93
CA LEU A 50 7.54 3.97 -25.20
C LEU A 50 8.70 3.26 -25.90
N GLN A 51 9.74 2.88 -25.15
CA GLN A 51 10.90 2.14 -25.68
C GLN A 51 10.52 0.76 -26.23
N ASN A 52 9.48 0.14 -25.66
CA ASN A 52 8.88 -1.08 -26.18
C ASN A 52 7.96 -0.86 -27.41
N GLY A 53 8.01 0.32 -28.03
CA GLY A 53 7.27 0.66 -29.25
C GLY A 53 5.78 0.89 -29.04
N LYS A 54 5.34 1.15 -27.81
CA LYS A 54 3.94 1.42 -27.46
C LYS A 54 3.72 2.87 -27.09
N ASN A 55 2.46 3.26 -26.91
CA ASN A 55 2.09 4.56 -26.34
C ASN A 55 1.39 4.38 -24.99
N ASN A 56 1.15 5.50 -24.31
CA ASN A 56 0.43 5.54 -23.02
C ASN A 56 -1.01 6.03 -23.16
N ASP A 57 -1.62 5.93 -24.36
CA ASP A 57 -2.96 6.47 -24.60
C ASP A 57 -4.05 5.73 -23.83
N PHE A 58 -3.80 4.46 -23.45
CA PHE A 58 -4.70 3.68 -22.60
C PHE A 58 -5.07 4.39 -21.30
N LEU A 59 -4.21 5.30 -20.79
CA LEU A 59 -4.47 6.08 -19.59
C LEU A 59 -5.70 7.01 -19.71
N LYS A 60 -6.07 7.38 -20.94
CA LYS A 60 -7.26 8.22 -21.21
C LYS A 60 -8.57 7.48 -20.91
N GLU A 61 -8.54 6.16 -20.96
CA GLU A 61 -9.71 5.29 -20.76
C GLU A 61 -9.82 4.79 -19.32
N VAL A 62 -8.81 5.02 -18.49
CA VAL A 62 -8.76 4.57 -17.11
C VAL A 62 -9.58 5.49 -16.21
N ASN A 63 -10.60 4.92 -15.56
CA ASN A 63 -11.34 5.62 -14.53
C ASN A 63 -10.64 5.45 -13.17
N PHE A 64 -9.89 6.48 -12.77
CA PHE A 64 -9.18 6.47 -11.50
C PHE A 64 -10.12 6.74 -10.33
N LYS A 65 -9.88 6.03 -9.23
CA LYS A 65 -10.57 6.26 -7.96
C LYS A 65 -10.25 7.65 -7.44
N ASN A 66 -11.29 8.30 -6.91
CA ASN A 66 -11.24 9.58 -6.21
C ASN A 66 -11.28 9.31 -4.70
N PHE A 67 -10.50 10.05 -3.92
CA PHE A 67 -10.39 9.93 -2.46
C PHE A 67 -10.84 11.19 -1.71
N SER A 68 -11.56 12.10 -2.39
CA SER A 68 -12.06 13.36 -1.84
C SER A 68 -12.94 13.19 -0.60
N ASN A 69 -13.56 12.02 -0.44
CA ASN A 69 -14.42 11.69 0.69
C ASN A 69 -13.64 11.36 1.98
N ILE A 70 -12.31 11.21 1.92
CA ILE A 70 -11.45 11.02 3.09
C ILE A 70 -11.20 12.38 3.73
N ASN A 71 -11.76 12.63 4.90
CA ASN A 71 -11.68 13.92 5.58
C ASN A 71 -10.77 13.93 6.81
N ASP A 72 -10.42 12.76 7.33
CA ASP A 72 -9.48 12.62 8.43
C ASP A 72 -8.07 12.30 7.92
N LYS A 73 -7.08 12.90 8.56
CA LYS A 73 -5.67 12.70 8.18
C LYS A 73 -5.24 11.25 8.42
N ASN A 74 -5.60 10.65 9.56
CA ASN A 74 -5.17 9.29 9.86
C ASN A 74 -5.81 8.31 8.88
N ASP A 75 -7.08 8.51 8.52
CA ASP A 75 -7.74 7.73 7.44
C ASP A 75 -6.98 7.82 6.11
N ALA A 76 -6.46 9.00 5.76
CA ALA A 76 -5.62 9.17 4.58
C ALA A 76 -4.30 8.41 4.69
N VAL A 77 -3.64 8.45 5.85
CA VAL A 77 -2.41 7.69 6.09
C VAL A 77 -2.66 6.18 6.02
N PHE A 78 -3.76 5.67 6.58
CA PHE A 78 -4.14 4.26 6.45
C PHE A 78 -4.41 3.86 5.01
N LYS A 79 -5.14 4.71 4.27
CA LYS A 79 -5.42 4.44 2.86
C LYS A 79 -4.13 4.40 2.05
N ALA A 80 -3.19 5.31 2.32
CA ALA A 80 -1.87 5.32 1.71
C ALA A 80 -1.07 4.05 2.06
N LEU A 81 -1.04 3.65 3.33
CA LEU A 81 -0.39 2.39 3.76
C LEU A 81 -0.96 1.18 3.05
N SER A 82 -2.29 1.04 3.01
CA SER A 82 -2.97 -0.05 2.31
C SER A 82 -2.58 -0.11 0.84
N TYR A 83 -2.50 1.06 0.19
CA TYR A 83 -2.11 1.16 -1.20
C TYR A 83 -0.62 0.79 -1.42
N GLU A 84 0.29 1.13 -0.49
CA GLU A 84 1.69 0.69 -0.59
C GLU A 84 1.87 -0.82 -0.36
N ILE A 85 0.98 -1.46 0.40
CA ILE A 85 0.97 -2.92 0.53
C ILE A 85 0.47 -3.60 -0.74
N GLU A 86 -0.58 -3.04 -1.37
CA GLU A 86 -1.00 -3.47 -2.71
C GLU A 86 0.16 -3.32 -3.72
N SER A 87 0.91 -2.21 -3.63
CA SER A 87 2.08 -1.95 -4.47
C SER A 87 3.18 -3.00 -4.25
N GLU A 88 3.49 -3.35 -3.00
CA GLU A 88 4.48 -4.38 -2.67
C GLU A 88 4.16 -5.72 -3.33
N ASN A 89 2.90 -6.17 -3.24
CA ASN A 89 2.47 -7.43 -3.84
C ASN A 89 2.53 -7.38 -5.37
N LEU A 90 2.01 -6.30 -5.97
CA LEU A 90 2.03 -6.11 -7.41
C LEU A 90 3.46 -6.16 -7.96
N TYR A 91 4.37 -5.36 -7.40
CA TYR A 91 5.73 -5.31 -7.93
C TYR A 91 6.58 -6.54 -7.62
N ALA A 92 6.31 -7.25 -6.51
CA ALA A 92 6.93 -8.55 -6.26
C ALA A 92 6.53 -9.58 -7.34
N GLU A 93 5.26 -9.62 -7.72
CA GLU A 93 4.77 -10.48 -8.80
C GLU A 93 5.36 -10.08 -10.16
N LEU A 94 5.30 -8.78 -10.49
CA LEU A 94 5.83 -8.25 -11.75
C LEU A 94 7.33 -8.54 -11.90
N ALA A 95 8.13 -8.29 -10.86
CA ALA A 95 9.57 -8.53 -10.90
C ALA A 95 9.93 -10.02 -10.99
N SER A 96 9.10 -10.91 -10.40
CA SER A 96 9.32 -12.35 -10.46
C SER A 96 9.03 -12.95 -11.84
N ASN A 97 8.11 -12.32 -12.59
CA ASN A 97 7.64 -12.81 -13.89
C ASN A 97 8.25 -12.07 -15.10
N GLU A 98 9.06 -11.04 -14.86
CA GLU A 98 9.69 -10.25 -15.92
C GLU A 98 11.00 -10.88 -16.40
N ASN A 99 11.14 -11.02 -17.72
CA ASN A 99 12.35 -11.54 -18.36
C ASN A 99 13.27 -10.43 -18.86
N ASN A 100 12.74 -9.23 -19.08
CA ASN A 100 13.54 -8.05 -19.42
C ASN A 100 14.22 -7.54 -18.15
N GLU A 101 15.52 -7.79 -18.02
CA GLU A 101 16.31 -7.41 -16.84
C GLU A 101 16.23 -5.91 -16.49
N ALA A 102 16.16 -5.01 -17.48
CA ALA A 102 16.04 -3.59 -17.21
C ALA A 102 14.67 -3.21 -16.62
N LEU A 103 13.61 -3.85 -17.10
CA LEU A 103 12.26 -3.62 -16.59
C LEU A 103 12.05 -4.30 -15.22
N LYS A 104 12.63 -5.48 -15.03
CA LYS A 104 12.69 -6.19 -13.75
C LYS A 104 13.39 -5.36 -12.68
N ASP A 105 14.56 -4.80 -13.01
CA ASP A 105 15.31 -3.88 -12.12
C ASP A 105 14.48 -2.63 -11.78
N LEU A 106 13.75 -2.07 -12.76
CA LEU A 106 12.82 -0.98 -12.49
C LEU A 106 11.71 -1.37 -11.51
N TYR A 107 11.06 -2.52 -11.69
CA TYR A 107 10.05 -3.02 -10.75
C TYR A 107 10.63 -3.24 -9.35
N PHE A 108 11.82 -3.83 -9.23
CA PHE A 108 12.49 -4.01 -7.94
C PHE A 108 12.80 -2.69 -7.23
N ARG A 109 13.25 -1.66 -7.96
CA ARG A 109 13.49 -0.34 -7.36
C ARG A 109 12.21 0.30 -6.84
N ILE A 110 11.11 0.22 -7.59
CA ILE A 110 9.82 0.75 -7.14
C ILE A 110 9.32 -0.02 -5.90
N TRP A 111 9.37 -1.35 -5.95
CA TRP A 111 9.06 -2.23 -4.82
C TRP A 111 9.87 -1.88 -3.57
N ALA A 112 11.19 -1.76 -3.70
CA ALA A 112 12.10 -1.49 -2.60
C ALA A 112 11.83 -0.10 -2.00
N THR A 113 11.55 0.90 -2.85
CA THR A 113 11.24 2.26 -2.39
C THR A 113 9.92 2.30 -1.63
N SER A 114 8.86 1.69 -2.17
CA SER A 114 7.57 1.57 -1.48
C SER A 114 7.71 0.85 -0.14
N THR A 115 8.52 -0.21 -0.12
CA THR A 115 8.70 -1.06 1.06
C THR A 115 9.55 -0.46 2.15
N ASN A 116 10.68 0.15 1.78
CA ASN A 116 11.69 0.58 2.73
C ASN A 116 11.58 2.04 3.11
N GLU A 117 10.96 2.87 2.26
CA GLU A 117 10.86 4.32 2.48
C GLU A 117 9.40 4.72 2.76
N TYR A 118 8.49 4.51 1.79
CA TYR A 118 7.12 5.06 1.89
C TYR A 118 6.35 4.48 3.07
N LYS A 119 6.29 3.15 3.19
CA LYS A 119 5.59 2.50 4.31
C LYS A 119 6.13 2.93 5.66
N LYS A 120 7.45 3.06 5.81
CA LYS A 120 8.06 3.51 7.06
C LYS A 120 7.67 4.96 7.37
N ALA A 121 7.79 5.86 6.40
CA ALA A 121 7.42 7.26 6.58
C ALA A 121 5.94 7.41 6.98
N LEU A 122 5.04 6.65 6.36
CA LEU A 122 3.62 6.63 6.69
C LEU A 122 3.33 6.01 8.06
N GLN A 123 4.04 4.95 8.44
CA GLN A 123 3.94 4.36 9.79
C GLN A 123 4.37 5.37 10.86
N ASN A 124 5.43 6.14 10.58
CA ASN A 124 5.94 7.18 11.49
C ASN A 124 4.92 8.30 11.70
N LEU A 125 4.16 8.71 10.67
CA LEU A 125 3.09 9.70 10.82
C LEU A 125 2.00 9.27 11.82
N LEU A 126 1.75 7.98 11.95
CA LEU A 126 0.78 7.42 12.89
C LEU A 126 1.39 7.18 14.28
N ASN A 127 2.64 7.57 14.51
CA ASN A 127 3.43 7.24 15.70
C ASN A 127 3.44 5.73 15.98
N LEU A 128 3.50 4.90 14.93
CA LEU A 128 3.58 3.44 15.04
C LEU A 128 5.01 2.95 15.33
N GLU A 129 5.95 3.85 15.64
CA GLU A 129 7.39 3.57 15.79
C GLU A 129 7.76 2.63 16.96
N THR A 130 6.83 2.22 17.83
CA THR A 130 7.15 1.27 18.91
C THR A 130 6.93 -0.19 18.54
N PHE A 131 7.58 -0.73 17.49
CA PHE A 131 7.71 -2.20 17.34
C PHE A 131 9.00 -2.71 16.67
N LYS A 132 10.09 -1.93 16.63
CA LYS A 132 11.42 -2.51 16.38
C LYS A 132 12.42 -2.05 17.42
N ASP A 133 12.92 -3.04 18.15
CA ASP A 133 13.92 -2.94 19.21
C ASP A 133 15.17 -2.15 18.82
N GLY A 134 15.69 -1.41 19.80
CA GLY A 134 17.12 -1.07 19.89
C GLY A 134 17.50 0.34 19.44
N GLU A 135 17.61 1.25 20.42
CA GLU A 135 18.47 2.45 20.39
C GLU A 135 18.25 3.48 19.25
N GLN A 136 17.53 4.57 19.54
CA GLN A 136 18.14 5.88 19.84
C GLN A 136 17.09 7.02 19.92
N ASN A 137 17.06 7.63 21.12
CA ASN A 137 16.67 9.01 21.45
C ASN A 137 15.88 9.85 20.41
N PHE A 138 14.58 10.01 20.63
CA PHE A 138 13.88 11.25 20.27
C PHE A 138 13.19 11.85 21.49
N LYS A 139 13.47 13.13 21.71
CA LYS A 139 12.97 13.91 22.83
C LYS A 139 11.46 14.01 22.74
N GLU A 140 10.86 13.74 23.88
CA GLU A 140 9.44 13.73 24.20
C GLU A 140 8.82 15.13 23.99
N ASP A 141 8.22 15.38 22.82
CA ASP A 141 7.29 16.51 22.68
C ASP A 141 5.90 16.09 23.18
N LYS A 142 5.69 16.46 24.45
CA LYS A 142 4.43 16.34 25.19
C LYS A 142 3.37 17.26 24.60
N HIS A 143 2.62 16.83 23.57
CA HIS A 143 1.24 17.28 23.33
C HIS A 143 0.55 16.33 22.32
N ILE A 144 0.50 15.03 22.62
CA ILE A 144 -0.39 14.11 21.89
C ILE A 144 -1.66 13.94 22.71
N ASN A 145 -2.75 14.53 22.22
CA ASN A 145 -4.09 14.16 22.67
C ASN A 145 -4.28 12.69 22.29
N LYS A 146 -4.18 11.81 23.30
CA LYS A 146 -4.58 10.41 23.22
C LYS A 146 -6.10 10.34 23.08
N ASP A 147 -6.62 10.70 21.91
CA ASP A 147 -7.96 10.27 21.53
C ASP A 147 -7.88 8.75 21.30
N THR A 148 -8.26 8.02 22.33
CA THR A 148 -7.93 6.62 22.57
C THR A 148 -8.41 5.65 21.49
N ASN A 149 -9.30 6.07 20.60
CA ASN A 149 -9.88 5.18 19.58
C ASN A 149 -9.08 5.17 18.28
N ALA A 150 -8.58 6.33 17.81
CA ALA A 150 -7.82 6.42 16.56
C ALA A 150 -6.41 5.86 16.71
N PHE A 151 -5.77 6.08 17.86
CA PHE A 151 -4.44 5.54 18.15
C PHE A 151 -4.46 4.01 18.36
N ASN A 152 -5.46 3.49 19.08
CA ASN A 152 -5.62 2.04 19.24
C ASN A 152 -5.96 1.36 17.90
N TYR A 153 -6.76 2.02 17.06
CA TYR A 153 -7.03 1.57 15.70
C TYR A 153 -5.79 1.54 14.81
N ALA A 154 -4.95 2.58 14.88
CA ALA A 154 -3.67 2.61 14.17
C ALA A 154 -2.77 1.44 14.54
N LYS A 155 -2.72 1.16 15.84
CA LYS A 155 -1.97 0.06 16.40
C LYS A 155 -2.51 -1.29 15.91
N GLU A 156 -3.81 -1.52 16.01
CA GLU A 156 -4.45 -2.77 15.55
C GLU A 156 -4.26 -3.01 14.05
N PHE A 157 -4.40 -1.95 13.24
CA PHE A 157 -4.12 -2.01 11.81
C PHE A 157 -2.64 -2.34 11.58
N SER A 158 -1.71 -1.60 12.17
CA SER A 158 -0.27 -1.85 12.00
C SER A 158 0.13 -3.26 12.42
N GLU A 159 -0.36 -3.74 13.55
CA GLU A 159 -0.13 -5.10 14.04
C GLU A 159 -0.69 -6.14 13.07
N ALA A 160 -1.88 -5.92 12.50
CA ALA A 160 -2.43 -6.79 11.48
C ALA A 160 -1.59 -6.78 10.20
N LEU A 161 -1.06 -5.62 9.80
CA LEU A 161 -0.21 -5.51 8.62
C LEU A 161 1.17 -6.14 8.81
N GLU A 162 1.73 -6.06 10.01
CA GLU A 162 2.94 -6.82 10.36
C GLU A 162 2.69 -8.33 10.38
N LYS A 163 1.54 -8.77 10.92
CA LYS A 163 1.14 -10.18 10.89
C LYS A 163 0.93 -10.65 9.45
N LEU A 164 0.28 -9.86 8.60
CA LEU A 164 0.10 -10.15 7.18
C LEU A 164 1.46 -10.30 6.50
N LYS A 165 2.33 -9.29 6.62
CA LYS A 165 3.67 -9.27 6.02
C LYS A 165 4.50 -10.49 6.42
N ASN A 166 4.40 -10.91 7.66
CA ASN A 166 5.15 -12.05 8.19
C ASN A 166 4.45 -13.40 7.94
N GLY A 167 3.32 -13.45 7.23
CA GLY A 167 2.53 -14.67 6.98
C GLY A 167 1.89 -15.26 8.24
N LYS A 168 1.81 -14.49 9.33
CA LYS A 168 1.31 -14.92 10.64
C LYS A 168 -0.17 -14.55 10.88
N MET A 169 -0.82 -13.95 9.89
CA MET A 169 -2.20 -13.51 10.01
C MET A 169 -3.18 -14.65 9.74
N THR A 170 -4.07 -14.89 10.69
CA THR A 170 -5.14 -15.89 10.54
C THR A 170 -6.37 -15.30 9.85
N ALA A 171 -7.16 -16.13 9.15
CA ALA A 171 -8.41 -15.71 8.52
C ALA A 171 -9.40 -15.05 9.51
N ASN A 172 -9.43 -15.49 10.76
CA ASN A 172 -10.31 -14.92 11.79
C ASN A 172 -9.82 -13.53 12.24
N GLU A 173 -8.51 -13.30 12.36
CA GLU A 173 -7.96 -11.97 12.63
C GLU A 173 -8.20 -11.01 11.47
N ALA A 174 -8.09 -11.51 10.22
CA ALA A 174 -8.45 -10.76 9.02
C ALA A 174 -9.94 -10.37 9.01
N LEU A 175 -10.84 -11.32 9.30
CA LEU A 175 -12.28 -11.07 9.37
C LEU A 175 -12.65 -10.07 10.47
N ASN A 176 -12.03 -10.18 11.65
CA ASN A 176 -12.27 -9.23 12.75
C ASN A 176 -11.82 -7.81 12.41
N LEU A 177 -10.71 -7.67 11.68
CA LEU A 177 -10.26 -6.37 11.16
C LEU A 177 -11.19 -5.83 10.06
N LEU A 178 -11.89 -6.69 9.32
CA LEU A 178 -12.85 -6.26 8.30
C LEU A 178 -14.24 -5.92 8.85
N GLN A 179 -14.63 -6.53 9.97
CA GLN A 179 -15.97 -6.41 10.56
C GLN A 179 -16.12 -5.25 11.54
N ASN A 180 -15.05 -4.50 11.83
CA ASN A 180 -15.13 -3.37 12.74
C ASN A 180 -15.96 -2.22 12.10
N PRO A 181 -17.06 -1.77 12.71
CA PRO A 181 -17.99 -0.80 12.10
C PRO A 181 -17.36 0.59 11.82
N ASN A 182 -16.23 0.92 12.45
CA ASN A 182 -15.47 2.13 12.15
C ASN A 182 -14.60 2.00 10.87
N ILE A 183 -14.57 0.81 10.24
CA ILE A 183 -13.75 0.44 9.07
C ILE A 183 -14.58 0.40 7.78
N SER A 184 -15.78 0.98 7.77
CA SER A 184 -16.67 0.99 6.59
C SER A 184 -15.99 1.55 5.31
N PHE A 185 -14.99 2.44 5.45
CA PHE A 185 -14.25 3.01 4.33
C PHE A 185 -12.89 2.32 4.05
N ILE A 186 -12.16 1.89 5.08
CA ILE A 186 -10.88 1.17 4.93
C ILE A 186 -11.09 -0.30 4.54
N GLY A 187 -12.26 -0.88 4.83
CA GLY A 187 -12.61 -2.26 4.49
C GLY A 187 -12.46 -2.58 3.01
N GLY A 188 -12.75 -1.64 2.11
CA GLY A 188 -12.58 -1.86 0.66
C GLY A 188 -11.12 -1.94 0.20
N ALA A 189 -10.21 -1.22 0.86
CA ALA A 189 -8.77 -1.25 0.57
C ALA A 189 -8.09 -2.45 1.26
N LEU A 190 -8.50 -2.71 2.49
CA LEU A 190 -8.04 -3.81 3.31
C LEU A 190 -8.41 -5.17 2.70
N ILE A 191 -9.61 -5.33 2.11
CA ILE A 191 -9.98 -6.55 1.37
C ILE A 191 -9.03 -6.82 0.19
N GLY A 192 -8.49 -5.78 -0.46
CA GLY A 192 -7.51 -5.94 -1.55
C GLY A 192 -6.19 -6.54 -1.04
N ALA A 193 -5.64 -6.00 0.06
CA ALA A 193 -4.40 -6.47 0.66
C ALA A 193 -4.54 -7.81 1.41
N LEU A 194 -5.66 -8.04 2.11
CA LEU A 194 -5.93 -9.27 2.87
C LEU A 194 -6.54 -10.39 2.02
N GLY A 195 -7.11 -10.06 0.84
CA GLY A 195 -7.85 -11.00 0.00
C GLY A 195 -7.02 -12.18 -0.46
N GLY A 196 -5.74 -11.97 -0.78
CA GLY A 196 -4.82 -13.05 -1.16
C GLY A 196 -4.61 -14.08 -0.04
N VAL A 197 -4.51 -13.65 1.22
CA VAL A 197 -4.32 -14.53 2.39
C VAL A 197 -5.60 -15.30 2.72
N LEU A 198 -6.76 -14.63 2.66
CA LEU A 198 -8.06 -15.27 2.85
C LEU A 198 -8.35 -16.32 1.77
N LEU A 199 -8.03 -16.01 0.51
CA LEU A 199 -8.20 -16.94 -0.60
C LEU A 199 -7.27 -18.16 -0.47
N ASN A 200 -5.99 -17.95 -0.12
CA ASN A 200 -5.05 -19.07 0.06
C ASN A 200 -5.48 -20.00 1.21
N GLN A 201 -5.95 -19.45 2.33
CA GLN A 201 -6.42 -20.26 3.47
C GLN A 201 -7.76 -20.97 3.18
N LEU A 202 -8.67 -20.37 2.40
CA LEU A 202 -9.90 -21.04 1.96
C LEU A 202 -9.61 -22.17 0.96
N LEU A 203 -8.60 -21.99 0.09
CA LEU A 203 -8.15 -23.01 -0.85
C LEU A 203 -7.40 -24.15 -0.13
N ASP A 204 -6.54 -23.85 0.84
CA ASP A 204 -5.87 -24.86 1.69
C ASP A 204 -6.89 -25.66 2.53
N LYS A 205 -7.96 -25.01 2.99
CA LYS A 205 -9.03 -25.67 3.75
C LYS A 205 -9.88 -26.62 2.88
N ASN A 206 -10.09 -26.28 1.61
CA ASN A 206 -10.82 -27.13 0.64
C ASN A 206 -9.97 -28.31 0.12
N ASN A 207 -8.65 -28.16 0.02
CA ASN A 207 -7.76 -29.25 -0.37
C ASN A 207 -7.61 -30.32 0.73
N ASN A 208 -7.70 -29.93 2.00
CA ASN A 208 -7.66 -30.86 3.14
C ASN A 208 -9.02 -31.51 3.47
N SER A 209 -10.13 -31.05 2.86
CA SER A 209 -11.46 -31.65 3.03
C SER A 209 -11.83 -32.69 1.96
N HIS A 210 -10.89 -33.04 1.08
CA HIS A 210 -11.08 -34.06 0.04
C HIS A 210 -10.25 -35.34 0.25
N GLU A 211 -9.64 -35.52 1.43
CA GLU A 211 -8.94 -36.76 1.83
C GLU A 211 -9.57 -37.48 3.06
N GLU A 212 -10.87 -37.35 3.28
CA GLU A 212 -11.63 -38.27 4.16
C GLU A 212 -12.63 -39.13 3.37
#